data_AF-A0A0C3SAT6-F1
#
_entry.id   AF-A0A0C3SAT6-F1
#
_cell.length_a   1.000
_cell.length_b   1.000
_cell.length_c   1.000
_cell.angle_alpha   90.00
_cell.angle_beta   90.00
_cell.angle_gamma   90.00
#
_symmetry.space_group_name_H-M   'P 1'
#
loop_
_entity.id
_entity.type
_entity.pdbx_description
1 polymer ?
#
loop_
_entity_poly.entity_id
_entity_poly.type
_entity_poly.pdbx_seq_one_letter_code
_entity_poly.pdbx_strand_id
1 'polypeptide(L)'
;MHVLHAGERSSPLLLLLHGFPELSYSWRNQLVPLSKLGFFVVAPDQRGYGRTYSITTGPRPIAYDDDLAPFRMLNLVHDVVALVHALGHDEASAVVGHDFGSVVAAYSALARPDVVKAVVCMSVPFSGQPRHATTLGAAHPPDPPAATPWAALGALLAGLHPPRKHYTAYFSGPGANADLVDAPQGLHAFLRAYFHMKSADWPGNDPRPLADVAQVVRQPHYYVMPAAQTMPQAVGAHAPSELDVVRCAWLTEAQLGVYVEVFRRTGFQGGLNWYRGMRDLALTEDLGTFAGKKIDVPAMFLGGAKDWGTYMTPGSLEKMGGVCTKFKGVVLIDGAGHWVQQERAHEVTKALTEFLQQLSR
;
A
#
# COMPACT_ATOMS: atom_id res chain seq x y z
N MET A 1 -10.62 7.39 -14.37
CA MET A 1 -10.30 6.21 -13.55
C MET A 1 -11.42 5.19 -13.70
N HIS A 2 -11.11 3.90 -13.71
CA HIS A 2 -12.11 2.84 -13.54
C HIS A 2 -12.44 2.68 -12.06
N VAL A 3 -13.70 2.43 -11.73
CA VAL A 3 -14.18 2.29 -10.34
C VAL A 3 -15.14 1.11 -10.21
N LEU A 4 -15.08 0.43 -9.07
CA LEU A 4 -16.17 -0.38 -8.54
C LEU A 4 -16.89 0.42 -7.47
N HIS A 5 -18.21 0.32 -7.37
CA HIS A 5 -18.98 1.06 -6.38
C HIS A 5 -20.21 0.30 -5.89
N ALA A 6 -20.71 0.71 -4.72
CA ALA A 6 -21.96 0.23 -4.13
C ALA A 6 -22.63 1.36 -3.31
N GLY A 7 -23.96 1.32 -3.22
CA GLY A 7 -24.76 2.33 -2.52
C GLY A 7 -25.28 3.46 -3.42
N GLU A 8 -26.13 4.32 -2.85
CA GLU A 8 -26.76 5.43 -3.54
C GLU A 8 -25.76 6.57 -3.78
N ARG A 9 -25.68 7.10 -5.00
CA ARG A 9 -24.67 8.13 -5.35
C ARG A 9 -24.81 9.43 -4.55
N SER A 10 -26.01 9.73 -4.03
CA SER A 10 -26.24 10.91 -3.17
C SER A 10 -25.82 10.72 -1.71
N SER A 11 -25.50 9.49 -1.30
CA SER A 11 -25.05 9.18 0.07
C SER A 11 -23.65 9.73 0.34
N PRO A 12 -23.25 9.91 1.62
CA PRO A 12 -21.89 10.33 1.96
C PRO A 12 -20.84 9.38 1.36
N LEU A 13 -19.78 9.95 0.79
CA LEU A 13 -18.78 9.21 0.01
C LEU A 13 -17.72 8.55 0.91
N LEU A 14 -17.45 7.27 0.67
CA LEU A 14 -16.28 6.54 1.16
C LEU A 14 -15.41 6.10 -0.02
N LEU A 15 -14.12 6.43 0.03
CA LEU A 15 -13.14 5.95 -0.95
C LEU A 15 -12.26 4.83 -0.37
N LEU A 16 -12.07 3.76 -1.15
CA LEU A 16 -11.26 2.60 -0.79
C LEU A 16 -10.08 2.43 -1.76
N LEU A 17 -8.86 2.73 -1.32
CA LEU A 17 -7.64 2.75 -2.14
C LEU A 17 -6.82 1.47 -1.92
N HIS A 18 -6.63 0.66 -2.97
CA HIS A 18 -5.88 -0.60 -2.91
C HIS A 18 -4.35 -0.40 -2.85
N GLY A 19 -3.59 -1.49 -2.67
CA GLY A 19 -2.13 -1.47 -2.68
C GLY A 19 -1.49 -2.09 -3.92
N PHE A 20 -0.27 -2.60 -3.75
CA PHE A 20 0.48 -3.36 -4.74
C PHE A 20 0.64 -4.84 -4.34
N PRO A 21 0.49 -5.80 -5.27
CA PRO A 21 -0.08 -5.70 -6.62
C PRO A 21 -1.58 -6.02 -6.56
N GLU A 22 -2.39 -5.01 -6.25
CA GLU A 22 -3.83 -5.17 -6.05
C GLU A 22 -4.64 -4.37 -7.06
N LEU A 23 -5.97 -4.42 -6.89
CA LEU A 23 -6.96 -3.75 -7.74
C LEU A 23 -8.09 -3.22 -6.87
N SER A 24 -9.00 -2.44 -7.46
CA SER A 24 -10.32 -2.16 -6.85
C SER A 24 -11.01 -3.42 -6.32
N TYR A 25 -10.79 -4.56 -6.98
CA TYR A 25 -11.32 -5.88 -6.60
C TYR A 25 -10.87 -6.39 -5.22
N SER A 26 -9.77 -5.86 -4.66
CA SER A 26 -9.34 -6.20 -3.30
C SER A 26 -10.36 -5.79 -2.24
N TRP A 27 -11.23 -4.82 -2.56
CA TRP A 27 -12.29 -4.31 -1.69
C TRP A 27 -13.65 -4.99 -1.90
N ARG A 28 -13.71 -6.07 -2.68
CA ARG A 28 -14.95 -6.81 -3.02
C ARG A 28 -15.79 -7.18 -1.80
N ASN A 29 -15.15 -7.43 -0.65
CA ASN A 29 -15.82 -7.83 0.57
C ASN A 29 -16.27 -6.64 1.43
N GLN A 30 -15.82 -5.42 1.14
CA GLN A 30 -16.14 -4.21 1.91
C GLN A 30 -17.16 -3.31 1.21
N LEU A 31 -17.19 -3.29 -0.14
CA LEU A 31 -18.09 -2.44 -0.93
C LEU A 31 -19.54 -2.52 -0.46
N VAL A 32 -20.14 -3.71 -0.52
CA VAL A 32 -21.57 -3.91 -0.18
C VAL A 32 -21.85 -3.78 1.33
N PRO A 33 -21.07 -4.37 2.25
CA PRO A 33 -21.33 -4.20 3.67
C PRO A 33 -21.25 -2.74 4.15
N LEU A 34 -20.29 -1.96 3.65
CA LEU A 34 -20.18 -0.55 4.00
C LEU A 34 -21.29 0.28 3.35
N SER A 35 -21.75 -0.05 2.14
CA SER A 35 -22.85 0.68 1.51
C SER A 35 -24.18 0.49 2.25
N LYS A 36 -24.37 -0.67 2.90
CA LYS A 36 -25.54 -0.93 3.77
C LYS A 36 -25.59 -0.05 5.02
N LEU A 37 -24.49 0.63 5.37
CA LEU A 37 -24.47 1.64 6.42
C LEU A 37 -24.94 3.02 5.92
N GLY A 38 -25.36 3.13 4.66
CA GLY A 38 -25.86 4.37 4.08
C GLY A 38 -24.80 5.21 3.36
N PHE A 39 -23.62 4.65 3.06
CA PHE A 39 -22.55 5.31 2.31
C PHE A 39 -22.60 4.99 0.81
N PHE A 40 -22.14 5.93 0.00
CA PHE A 40 -21.70 5.65 -1.36
C PHE A 40 -20.24 5.21 -1.30
N VAL A 41 -19.97 3.92 -1.55
CA VAL A 41 -18.64 3.33 -1.40
C VAL A 41 -18.03 3.11 -2.76
N VAL A 42 -16.84 3.67 -2.99
CA VAL A 42 -16.16 3.63 -4.29
C VAL A 42 -14.72 3.14 -4.12
N ALA A 43 -14.34 2.13 -4.89
CA ALA A 43 -13.00 1.59 -4.99
C ALA A 43 -12.46 1.80 -6.41
N PRO A 44 -11.55 2.77 -6.65
CA PRO A 44 -10.91 2.93 -7.95
C PRO A 44 -9.83 1.87 -8.21
N ASP A 45 -9.64 1.50 -9.48
CA ASP A 45 -8.30 1.08 -9.92
C ASP A 45 -7.44 2.35 -9.97
N GLN A 46 -6.36 2.39 -9.20
CA GLN A 46 -5.51 3.56 -9.13
C GLN A 46 -4.64 3.71 -10.38
N ARG A 47 -3.94 4.84 -10.49
CA ARG A 47 -3.05 5.15 -11.61
C ARG A 47 -2.08 4.01 -11.91
N GLY A 48 -2.13 3.50 -13.13
CA GLY A 48 -1.27 2.42 -13.59
C GLY A 48 -1.79 1.00 -13.31
N TYR A 49 -3.02 0.87 -12.82
CA TYR A 49 -3.65 -0.42 -12.52
C TYR A 49 -4.94 -0.66 -13.30
N GLY A 50 -5.26 -1.94 -13.48
CA GLY A 50 -6.58 -2.39 -13.89
C GLY A 50 -7.04 -1.84 -15.23
N ARG A 51 -8.11 -1.04 -15.20
CA ARG A 51 -8.66 -0.36 -16.39
C ARG A 51 -8.49 1.16 -16.33
N THR A 52 -7.71 1.67 -15.37
CA THR A 52 -7.35 3.09 -15.31
C THR A 52 -6.18 3.36 -16.24
N TYR A 53 -6.36 4.29 -17.16
CA TYR A 53 -5.35 4.70 -18.13
C TYR A 53 -5.22 6.23 -18.18
N SER A 54 -4.08 6.72 -18.67
CA SER A 54 -3.91 8.15 -18.92
C SER A 54 -4.57 8.53 -20.23
N ILE A 55 -5.33 9.62 -20.23
CA ILE A 55 -5.91 10.17 -21.47
C ILE A 55 -4.83 10.61 -22.48
N THR A 56 -3.62 10.92 -22.02
CA THR A 56 -2.52 11.38 -22.89
C THR A 56 -1.82 10.22 -23.60
N THR A 57 -1.67 9.07 -22.94
CA THR A 57 -0.98 7.89 -23.51
C THR A 57 -1.95 6.81 -23.97
N GLY A 58 -3.24 6.94 -23.65
CA GLY A 58 -4.27 5.96 -23.97
C GLY A 58 -4.14 4.67 -23.13
N PRO A 59 -4.87 3.61 -23.51
CA PRO A 59 -4.94 2.36 -22.74
C PRO A 59 -3.75 1.41 -22.95
N ARG A 60 -2.61 1.90 -23.47
CA ARG A 60 -1.43 1.05 -23.70
C ARG A 60 -0.78 0.63 -22.37
N PRO A 61 -0.11 -0.54 -22.33
CA PRO A 61 0.75 -0.88 -21.19
C PRO A 61 1.82 0.19 -20.95
N ILE A 62 2.10 0.46 -19.69
CA ILE A 62 3.13 1.40 -19.25
C ILE A 62 4.48 0.70 -19.35
N ALA A 63 5.48 1.38 -19.91
CA ALA A 63 6.84 0.90 -20.06
C ALA A 63 7.75 1.49 -18.97
N TYR A 64 8.90 0.85 -18.73
CA TYR A 64 9.87 1.34 -17.76
C TYR A 64 10.44 2.72 -18.14
N ASP A 65 10.71 2.95 -19.44
CA ASP A 65 11.27 4.21 -19.93
C ASP A 65 10.22 5.32 -20.15
N ASP A 66 8.94 5.06 -19.85
CA ASP A 66 7.94 6.12 -19.82
C ASP A 66 8.28 7.16 -18.75
N ASP A 67 7.83 8.40 -18.97
CA ASP A 67 7.97 9.47 -17.98
C ASP A 67 7.41 9.04 -16.62
N LEU A 68 8.25 9.16 -15.59
CA LEU A 68 7.94 8.79 -14.22
C LEU A 68 7.22 9.92 -13.48
N ALA A 69 7.30 11.17 -13.95
CA ALA A 69 6.69 12.33 -13.33
C ALA A 69 5.19 12.17 -13.01
N PRO A 70 4.36 11.50 -13.83
CA PRO A 70 2.98 11.17 -13.48
C PRO A 70 2.84 10.38 -12.18
N PHE A 71 3.81 9.58 -11.75
CA PHE A 71 3.70 8.72 -10.57
C PHE A 71 4.16 9.37 -9.26
N ARG A 72 4.47 10.68 -9.25
CA ARG A 72 4.74 11.43 -8.01
C ARG A 72 3.54 11.38 -7.06
N MET A 73 3.80 11.39 -5.76
CA MET A 73 2.76 11.26 -4.73
C MET A 73 1.66 12.33 -4.85
N LEU A 74 2.02 13.59 -5.12
CA LEU A 74 1.03 14.66 -5.27
C LEU A 74 0.09 14.46 -6.47
N ASN A 75 0.52 13.76 -7.52
CA ASN A 75 -0.36 13.41 -8.63
C ASN A 75 -1.34 12.29 -8.25
N LEU A 76 -0.92 11.36 -7.38
CA LEU A 76 -1.82 10.33 -6.83
C LEU A 76 -2.86 10.96 -5.89
N VAL A 77 -2.46 11.94 -5.07
CA VAL A 77 -3.38 12.75 -4.26
C VAL A 77 -4.36 13.53 -5.14
N HIS A 78 -3.86 14.13 -6.22
CA HIS A 78 -4.71 14.83 -7.19
C HIS A 78 -5.76 13.91 -7.80
N ASP A 79 -5.42 12.65 -8.12
CA ASP A 79 -6.40 11.67 -8.62
C ASP A 79 -7.52 11.42 -7.60
N VAL A 80 -7.22 11.34 -6.30
CA VAL A 80 -8.22 11.17 -5.23
C VAL A 80 -9.15 12.38 -5.18
N VAL A 81 -8.61 13.60 -5.14
CA VAL A 81 -9.40 14.84 -5.10
C VAL A 81 -10.27 14.99 -6.34
N ALA A 82 -9.70 14.78 -7.52
CA ALA A 82 -10.43 14.86 -8.78
C ALA A 82 -11.55 13.81 -8.85
N LEU A 83 -11.30 12.60 -8.32
CA LEU A 83 -12.32 11.56 -8.26
C LEU A 83 -13.49 11.94 -7.35
N VAL A 84 -13.23 12.51 -6.16
CA VAL A 84 -14.29 13.00 -5.26
C VAL A 84 -15.24 13.95 -5.99
N HIS A 85 -14.69 14.97 -6.65
CA HIS A 85 -15.47 15.94 -7.41
C HIS A 85 -16.16 15.33 -8.64
N ALA A 86 -15.48 14.44 -9.38
CA ALA A 86 -16.08 13.76 -10.54
C ALA A 86 -17.25 12.84 -10.16
N LEU A 87 -17.25 12.31 -8.94
CA LEU A 87 -18.36 11.53 -8.40
C LEU A 87 -19.55 12.40 -7.99
N GLY A 88 -19.39 13.72 -7.89
CA GLY A 88 -20.44 14.68 -7.53
C GLY A 88 -20.44 15.07 -6.04
N HIS A 89 -19.32 14.88 -5.35
CA HIS A 89 -19.16 15.26 -3.94
C HIS A 89 -18.10 16.37 -3.80
N ASP A 90 -18.26 17.21 -2.79
CA ASP A 90 -17.24 18.19 -2.40
C ASP A 90 -16.19 17.57 -1.47
N GLU A 91 -16.56 16.51 -0.75
CA GLU A 91 -15.76 15.84 0.26
C GLU A 91 -16.06 14.34 0.34
N ALA A 92 -15.07 13.57 0.81
CA ALA A 92 -15.23 12.18 1.22
C ALA A 92 -15.29 12.12 2.76
N SER A 93 -16.30 11.43 3.29
CA SER A 93 -16.47 11.19 4.73
C SER A 93 -15.27 10.46 5.32
N ALA A 94 -14.71 9.50 4.58
CA ALA A 94 -13.41 8.93 4.87
C ALA A 94 -12.72 8.41 3.60
N VAL A 95 -11.40 8.41 3.62
CA VAL A 95 -10.56 7.68 2.67
C VAL A 95 -9.84 6.56 3.42
N VAL A 96 -10.09 5.32 3.03
CA VAL A 96 -9.49 4.12 3.58
C VAL A 96 -8.49 3.60 2.57
N GLY A 97 -7.24 3.39 2.97
CA GLY A 97 -6.18 2.94 2.06
C GLY A 97 -5.43 1.75 2.63
N HIS A 98 -5.11 0.77 1.78
CA HIS A 98 -4.30 -0.40 2.15
C HIS A 98 -2.99 -0.44 1.36
N ASP A 99 -1.89 -0.81 2.04
CA ASP A 99 -0.53 -0.85 1.49
C ASP A 99 -0.15 0.49 0.82
N PHE A 100 0.16 0.58 -0.48
CA PHE A 100 0.39 1.87 -1.15
C PHE A 100 -0.81 2.80 -1.09
N GLY A 101 -2.03 2.26 -1.13
CA GLY A 101 -3.26 3.03 -0.95
C GLY A 101 -3.31 3.69 0.42
N SER A 102 -2.71 3.10 1.46
CA SER A 102 -2.58 3.70 2.80
C SER A 102 -1.74 4.99 2.73
N VAL A 103 -0.64 4.94 2.00
CA VAL A 103 0.25 6.09 1.81
C VAL A 103 -0.47 7.20 1.05
N VAL A 104 -1.17 6.88 -0.04
CA VAL A 104 -1.96 7.85 -0.81
C VAL A 104 -3.09 8.44 0.04
N ALA A 105 -3.79 7.63 0.82
CA ALA A 105 -4.84 8.09 1.73
C ALA A 105 -4.31 9.08 2.78
N ALA A 106 -3.17 8.75 3.39
CA ALA A 106 -2.50 9.61 4.37
C ALA A 106 -2.09 10.96 3.78
N TYR A 107 -1.42 10.96 2.61
CA TYR A 107 -1.05 12.20 1.93
C TYR A 107 -2.26 12.99 1.42
N SER A 108 -3.36 12.33 1.06
CA SER A 108 -4.60 13.01 0.67
C SER A 108 -5.22 13.74 1.87
N ALA A 109 -5.28 13.10 3.03
CA ALA A 109 -5.76 13.71 4.28
C ALA A 109 -4.83 14.84 4.76
N LEU A 110 -3.52 14.65 4.59
CA LEU A 110 -2.52 15.67 4.91
C LEU A 110 -2.66 16.89 3.99
N ALA A 111 -2.77 16.69 2.67
CA ALA A 111 -2.80 17.77 1.70
C ALA A 111 -4.14 18.51 1.66
N ARG A 112 -5.26 17.77 1.73
CA ARG A 112 -6.62 18.27 1.54
C ARG A 112 -7.56 17.82 2.66
N PRO A 113 -7.34 18.27 3.91
CA PRO A 113 -8.26 18.00 5.02
C PRO A 113 -9.65 18.64 4.82
N ASP A 114 -9.76 19.59 3.89
CA ASP A 114 -11.01 20.16 3.41
C ASP A 114 -11.82 19.17 2.56
N VAL A 115 -11.18 18.24 1.84
CA VAL A 115 -11.83 17.22 1.00
C VAL A 115 -11.90 15.86 1.70
N VAL A 116 -10.89 15.49 2.47
CA VAL A 116 -10.81 14.18 3.15
C VAL A 116 -11.09 14.36 4.64
N LYS A 117 -12.29 13.98 5.08
CA LYS A 117 -12.75 14.26 6.46
C LYS A 117 -12.31 13.27 7.51
N ALA A 118 -11.83 12.10 7.10
CA ALA A 118 -11.20 11.10 7.96
C ALA A 118 -10.32 10.17 7.12
N VAL A 119 -9.37 9.50 7.77
CA VAL A 119 -8.44 8.58 7.10
C VAL A 119 -8.24 7.30 7.89
N VAL A 120 -8.20 6.16 7.19
CA VAL A 120 -7.77 4.88 7.77
C VAL A 120 -6.56 4.38 6.99
N CYS A 121 -5.43 4.26 7.68
CA CYS A 121 -4.19 3.73 7.15
C CYS A 121 -4.14 2.22 7.42
N MET A 122 -4.19 1.39 6.38
CA MET A 122 -4.18 -0.07 6.52
C MET A 122 -2.85 -0.69 6.08
N SER A 123 -2.36 -1.65 6.86
CA SER A 123 -1.04 -2.31 6.70
C SER A 123 0.16 -1.38 6.90
N VAL A 124 0.25 -0.29 6.14
CA VAL A 124 1.38 0.64 6.17
C VAL A 124 1.04 1.86 7.03
N PRO A 125 1.74 2.10 8.16
CA PRO A 125 1.51 3.27 9.01
C PRO A 125 1.97 4.56 8.34
N PHE A 126 1.38 5.70 8.72
CA PHE A 126 1.87 7.02 8.35
C PHE A 126 2.87 7.53 9.39
N SER A 127 4.16 7.53 9.07
CA SER A 127 5.24 7.96 9.99
C SER A 127 5.51 9.46 10.00
N GLY A 128 4.70 10.26 9.29
CA GLY A 128 4.91 11.69 9.08
C GLY A 128 5.54 12.01 7.73
N GLN A 129 5.62 13.31 7.44
CA GLN A 129 6.30 13.86 6.26
C GLN A 129 7.81 13.58 6.26
N PRO A 130 8.49 13.69 5.09
CA PRO A 130 9.94 13.79 5.02
C PRO A 130 10.43 15.11 5.64
N ARG A 131 11.31 15.05 6.64
CA ARG A 131 11.85 16.24 7.31
C ARG A 131 12.85 16.96 6.40
N HIS A 132 12.76 18.28 6.30
CA HIS A 132 13.86 19.09 5.76
C HIS A 132 15.04 19.09 6.74
N ALA A 133 16.26 18.98 6.21
CA ALA A 133 17.50 19.00 7.00
C ALA A 133 17.74 20.32 7.77
N THR A 134 16.94 21.36 7.53
CA THR A 134 17.18 22.74 8.00
C THR A 134 16.23 23.25 9.08
N THR A 135 15.45 22.39 9.76
CA THR A 135 14.74 22.83 10.97
C THR A 135 15.75 23.13 12.10
N LEU A 136 16.27 24.36 12.10
CA LEU A 136 17.05 24.97 13.16
C LEU A 136 16.26 24.86 14.48
N GLY A 137 16.70 23.99 15.38
CA GLY A 137 16.17 23.88 16.75
C GLY A 137 15.57 22.52 17.13
N ALA A 138 15.50 21.53 16.24
CA ALA A 138 15.07 20.19 16.64
C ALA A 138 16.20 19.47 17.42
N ALA A 139 15.92 19.04 18.67
CA ALA A 139 16.82 18.27 19.54
C ALA A 139 17.11 16.83 19.05
N HIS A 140 16.81 16.53 17.79
CA HIS A 140 17.07 15.25 17.15
C HIS A 140 17.82 15.48 15.85
N PRO A 141 18.82 14.62 15.53
CA PRO A 141 19.54 14.74 14.28
C PRO A 141 18.54 14.71 13.11
N PRO A 142 18.77 15.52 12.06
CA PRO A 142 17.96 15.44 10.86
C PRO A 142 17.98 14.00 10.33
N ASP A 143 16.85 13.50 9.84
CA ASP A 143 16.88 12.32 8.98
C ASP A 143 17.82 12.67 7.80
N PRO A 144 18.81 11.83 7.47
CA PRO A 144 19.81 12.20 6.49
C PRO A 144 19.14 12.39 5.12
N PRO A 145 19.68 13.27 4.25
CA PRO A 145 19.10 13.57 2.94
C PRO A 145 18.82 12.27 2.19
N ALA A 146 17.66 12.17 1.54
CA ALA A 146 17.02 10.92 1.13
C ALA A 146 17.81 10.01 0.15
N ALA A 147 19.00 10.41 -0.31
CA ALA A 147 19.97 9.50 -0.94
C ALA A 147 20.64 8.53 0.07
N THR A 148 20.78 8.96 1.32
CA THR A 148 21.59 8.32 2.35
C THR A 148 20.91 7.14 3.06
N PRO A 149 19.57 7.07 3.26
CA PRO A 149 18.93 5.86 3.81
C PRO A 149 18.94 4.66 2.85
N TRP A 150 18.56 4.85 1.58
CA TRP A 150 18.44 3.75 0.62
C TRP A 150 19.80 3.20 0.17
N ALA A 151 20.79 4.07 -0.02
CA ALA A 151 22.15 3.65 -0.35
C ALA A 151 22.80 2.90 0.82
N ALA A 152 22.67 3.42 2.05
CA ALA A 152 23.20 2.75 3.24
C ALA A 152 22.53 1.39 3.49
N LEU A 153 21.20 1.32 3.35
CA LEU A 153 20.48 0.05 3.44
C LEU A 153 20.93 -0.94 2.35
N GLY A 154 21.13 -0.46 1.12
CA GLY A 154 21.65 -1.27 0.03
C GLY A 154 23.02 -1.87 0.35
N ALA A 155 23.95 -1.05 0.84
CA ALA A 155 25.29 -1.49 1.25
C ALA A 155 25.25 -2.48 2.42
N LEU A 156 24.42 -2.22 3.44
CA LEU A 156 24.21 -3.11 4.58
C LEU A 156 23.77 -4.50 4.12
N LEU A 157 22.74 -4.57 3.26
CA LEU A 157 22.18 -5.84 2.80
C LEU A 157 23.12 -6.59 1.86
N ALA A 158 23.85 -5.87 1.01
CA ALA A 158 24.86 -6.46 0.13
C ALA A 158 26.03 -7.07 0.90
N GLY A 159 26.35 -6.56 2.09
CA GLY A 159 27.41 -7.08 2.97
C GLY A 159 27.03 -8.32 3.78
N LEU A 160 25.79 -8.80 3.71
CA LEU A 160 25.37 -10.04 4.39
C LEU A 160 25.95 -11.29 3.70
N HIS A 161 26.00 -12.41 4.42
CA HIS A 161 26.39 -13.71 3.88
C HIS A 161 25.29 -14.76 4.13
N PRO A 162 24.56 -15.21 3.10
CA PRO A 162 24.63 -14.78 1.69
C PRO A 162 24.13 -13.33 1.48
N PRO A 163 24.55 -12.64 0.39
CA PRO A 163 24.18 -11.25 0.13
C PRO A 163 22.69 -11.10 -0.17
N ARG A 164 22.12 -9.98 0.26
CA ARG A 164 20.70 -9.66 0.11
C ARG A 164 20.48 -8.30 -0.55
N LYS A 165 19.25 -8.04 -0.98
CA LYS A 165 18.79 -6.76 -1.52
C LYS A 165 17.39 -6.43 -1.01
N HIS A 166 17.09 -5.15 -0.84
CA HIS A 166 15.75 -4.73 -0.45
C HIS A 166 14.80 -4.81 -1.65
N TYR A 167 13.58 -5.28 -1.43
CA TYR A 167 12.60 -5.50 -2.49
C TYR A 167 12.26 -4.22 -3.28
N THR A 168 12.23 -3.05 -2.64
CA THR A 168 11.99 -1.78 -3.34
C THR A 168 13.10 -1.44 -4.33
N ALA A 169 14.34 -1.89 -4.09
CA ALA A 169 15.44 -1.71 -5.04
C ALA A 169 15.23 -2.61 -6.26
N TYR A 170 14.81 -3.86 -6.02
CA TYR A 170 14.46 -4.79 -7.09
C TYR A 170 13.27 -4.31 -7.91
N PHE A 171 12.15 -3.96 -7.27
CA PHE A 171 10.93 -3.47 -7.95
C PHE A 171 11.12 -2.14 -8.69
N SER A 172 12.17 -1.39 -8.35
CA SER A 172 12.51 -0.16 -9.09
C SER A 172 13.44 -0.41 -10.29
N GLY A 173 13.90 -1.63 -10.50
CA GLY A 173 14.78 -2.00 -11.59
C GLY A 173 14.03 -2.26 -12.92
N PRO A 174 14.71 -2.09 -14.07
CA PRO A 174 14.09 -2.25 -15.39
C PRO A 174 13.59 -3.67 -15.70
N GLY A 175 14.19 -4.70 -15.09
CA GLY A 175 13.79 -6.09 -15.30
C GLY A 175 12.55 -6.52 -14.51
N ALA A 176 12.15 -5.75 -13.48
CA ALA A 176 11.14 -6.22 -12.52
C ALA A 176 9.80 -6.55 -13.17
N ASN A 177 9.31 -5.74 -14.10
CA ASN A 177 8.04 -6.01 -14.78
C ASN A 177 8.07 -7.34 -15.55
N ALA A 178 9.12 -7.56 -16.35
CA ALA A 178 9.28 -8.79 -17.11
C ALA A 178 9.43 -10.00 -16.17
N ASP A 179 10.24 -9.88 -15.12
CA ASP A 179 10.40 -10.95 -14.13
C ASP A 179 9.07 -11.38 -13.51
N LEU A 180 8.17 -10.43 -13.20
CA LEU A 180 6.87 -10.74 -12.59
C LEU A 180 5.85 -11.32 -13.59
N VAL A 181 5.77 -10.77 -14.81
CA VAL A 181 4.84 -11.24 -15.85
C VAL A 181 5.25 -12.62 -16.36
N ASP A 182 6.54 -12.78 -16.65
CA ASP A 182 7.15 -13.96 -17.25
C ASP A 182 7.82 -14.84 -16.17
N ALA A 183 7.24 -14.85 -14.97
CA ALA A 183 7.73 -15.64 -13.84
C ALA A 183 7.97 -17.11 -14.27
N PRO A 184 9.12 -17.73 -13.94
CA PRO A 184 9.44 -19.09 -14.39
C PRO A 184 8.41 -20.16 -14.01
N GLN A 185 7.76 -19.99 -12.86
CA GLN A 185 6.65 -20.85 -12.40
C GLN A 185 5.28 -20.54 -13.05
N GLY A 186 5.22 -19.51 -13.90
CA GLY A 186 4.00 -18.92 -14.43
C GLY A 186 3.39 -17.86 -13.50
N LEU A 187 2.78 -16.83 -14.09
CA LEU A 187 2.16 -15.69 -13.38
C LEU A 187 1.18 -16.11 -12.29
N HIS A 188 0.36 -17.14 -12.55
CA HIS A 188 -0.62 -17.63 -11.58
C HIS A 188 0.04 -18.19 -10.31
N ALA A 189 1.02 -19.08 -10.47
CA ALA A 189 1.75 -19.66 -9.34
C ALA A 189 2.58 -18.61 -8.61
N PHE A 190 3.17 -17.64 -9.33
CA PHE A 190 3.85 -16.51 -8.72
C PHE A 190 2.90 -15.71 -7.82
N LEU A 191 1.76 -15.24 -8.34
CA LEU A 191 0.82 -14.45 -7.53
C LEU A 191 0.29 -15.28 -6.35
N ARG A 192 -0.04 -16.57 -6.53
CA ARG A 192 -0.43 -17.45 -5.42
C ARG A 192 0.62 -17.49 -4.32
N ALA A 193 1.89 -17.69 -4.68
CA ALA A 193 3.00 -17.72 -3.72
C ALA A 193 3.22 -16.35 -3.05
N TYR A 194 3.13 -15.27 -3.81
CA TYR A 194 3.28 -13.90 -3.31
C TYR A 194 2.18 -13.52 -2.30
N PHE A 195 0.91 -13.79 -2.64
CA PHE A 195 -0.22 -13.57 -1.74
C PHE A 195 -0.09 -14.47 -0.48
N HIS A 196 0.22 -15.76 -0.64
CA HIS A 196 0.36 -16.68 0.48
C HIS A 196 1.48 -16.26 1.44
N MET A 197 2.70 -15.99 0.93
CA MET A 197 3.85 -15.67 1.78
C MET A 197 3.64 -14.39 2.60
N LYS A 198 2.85 -13.43 2.12
CA LYS A 198 2.50 -12.22 2.88
C LYS A 198 1.24 -12.38 3.77
N SER A 199 0.53 -13.50 3.71
CA SER A 199 -0.69 -13.75 4.49
C SER A 199 -0.43 -14.37 5.87
N ALA A 200 -1.47 -14.46 6.71
CA ALA A 200 -1.41 -15.17 7.98
C ALA A 200 -1.27 -16.69 7.84
N ASP A 201 -1.57 -17.24 6.66
CA ASP A 201 -1.49 -18.68 6.37
C ASP A 201 -0.04 -19.13 6.23
N TRP A 202 0.89 -18.24 5.85
CA TRP A 202 2.31 -18.57 5.83
C TRP A 202 2.89 -18.51 7.25
N PRO A 203 3.39 -19.63 7.79
CA PRO A 203 3.84 -19.70 9.19
C PRO A 203 5.09 -18.86 9.48
N GLY A 204 5.82 -18.43 8.45
CA GLY A 204 7.02 -17.59 8.60
C GLY A 204 6.75 -16.14 9.00
N ASN A 205 5.48 -15.70 9.00
CA ASN A 205 5.10 -14.37 9.45
C ASN A 205 4.94 -14.31 10.98
N ASP A 206 6.00 -13.86 11.65
CA ASP A 206 6.05 -13.49 13.07
C ASP A 206 6.56 -12.04 13.20
N PRO A 207 5.73 -11.05 12.85
CA PRO A 207 6.16 -9.67 12.80
C PRO A 207 6.28 -9.06 14.19
N ARG A 208 7.35 -8.30 14.41
CA ARG A 208 7.63 -7.61 15.68
C ARG A 208 8.22 -6.23 15.40
N PRO A 209 8.04 -5.26 16.32
CA PRO A 209 8.71 -3.97 16.22
C PRO A 209 10.23 -4.14 16.01
N LEU A 210 10.76 -3.43 15.01
CA LEU A 210 12.19 -3.37 14.77
C LEU A 210 12.77 -2.20 15.54
N ALA A 211 13.87 -2.43 16.28
CA ALA A 211 14.50 -1.39 17.09
C ALA A 211 15.19 -0.31 16.23
N ASP A 212 15.82 -0.73 15.13
CA ASP A 212 16.58 0.14 14.24
C ASP A 212 16.68 -0.45 12.82
N VAL A 213 17.34 0.29 11.92
CA VAL A 213 17.52 -0.11 10.52
C VAL A 213 18.40 -1.35 10.35
N ALA A 214 19.28 -1.68 11.30
CA ALA A 214 20.09 -2.89 11.21
C ALA A 214 19.26 -4.16 11.41
N GLN A 215 18.11 -4.06 12.10
CA GLN A 215 17.20 -5.20 12.31
C GLN A 215 16.28 -5.51 11.12
N VAL A 216 16.23 -4.67 10.09
CA VAL A 216 15.43 -4.94 8.87
C VAL A 216 15.84 -6.25 8.19
N VAL A 217 17.07 -6.72 8.40
CA VAL A 217 17.58 -8.01 7.90
C VAL A 217 16.78 -9.22 8.40
N ARG A 218 15.98 -9.05 9.47
CA ARG A 218 15.10 -10.09 10.04
C ARG A 218 13.78 -10.24 9.28
N GLN A 219 13.45 -9.28 8.42
CA GLN A 219 12.23 -9.34 7.63
C GLN A 219 12.28 -10.50 6.63
N PRO A 220 11.13 -11.07 6.24
CA PRO A 220 11.06 -12.16 5.29
C PRO A 220 11.61 -11.81 3.91
N HIS A 221 11.86 -12.84 3.09
CA HIS A 221 12.47 -12.68 1.78
C HIS A 221 11.64 -11.88 0.76
N TYR A 222 10.33 -11.67 0.99
CA TYR A 222 9.54 -10.75 0.17
C TYR A 222 9.84 -9.26 0.45
N TYR A 223 10.57 -8.93 1.53
CA TYR A 223 11.10 -7.59 1.79
C TYR A 223 12.62 -7.53 1.68
N VAL A 224 13.33 -8.52 2.23
CA VAL A 224 14.80 -8.61 2.18
C VAL A 224 15.20 -9.86 1.42
N MET A 225 15.26 -9.71 0.10
CA MET A 225 15.43 -10.78 -0.87
C MET A 225 16.89 -11.28 -0.90
N PRO A 226 17.14 -12.58 -1.18
CA PRO A 226 18.46 -13.01 -1.64
C PRO A 226 18.88 -12.21 -2.88
N ALA A 227 20.12 -11.70 -2.90
CA ALA A 227 20.55 -10.74 -3.93
C ALA A 227 20.48 -11.32 -5.35
N ALA A 228 20.78 -12.62 -5.50
CA ALA A 228 20.78 -13.34 -6.77
C ALA A 228 19.39 -13.75 -7.28
N GLN A 229 18.32 -13.57 -6.49
CA GLN A 229 16.98 -14.02 -6.87
C GLN A 229 16.10 -12.89 -7.41
N THR A 230 15.20 -13.24 -8.32
CA THR A 230 14.03 -12.43 -8.67
C THR A 230 12.94 -12.60 -7.61
N MET A 231 11.93 -11.72 -7.59
CA MET A 231 10.82 -11.85 -6.63
C MET A 231 10.06 -13.17 -6.80
N PRO A 232 9.72 -13.64 -8.02
CA PRO A 232 9.10 -14.93 -8.19
C PRO A 232 9.94 -16.09 -7.66
N GLN A 233 11.27 -16.05 -7.83
CA GLN A 233 12.15 -17.08 -7.25
C GLN A 233 12.14 -17.03 -5.72
N ALA A 234 12.20 -15.84 -5.13
CA ALA A 234 12.23 -15.64 -3.68
C ALA A 234 10.96 -16.13 -2.99
N VAL A 235 9.78 -15.80 -3.54
CA VAL A 235 8.50 -16.27 -2.96
C VAL A 235 8.13 -17.68 -3.39
N GLY A 236 8.58 -18.13 -4.57
CA GLY A 236 8.29 -19.46 -5.10
C GLY A 236 8.85 -20.59 -4.24
N ALA A 237 9.97 -20.35 -3.55
CA ALA A 237 10.51 -21.28 -2.55
C ALA A 237 9.58 -21.51 -1.34
N HIS A 238 8.58 -20.63 -1.17
CA HIS A 238 7.59 -20.66 -0.10
C HIS A 238 6.17 -20.76 -0.65
N ALA A 239 6.00 -21.28 -1.87
CA ALA A 239 4.68 -21.50 -2.45
C ALA A 239 3.84 -22.43 -1.55
N PRO A 240 2.52 -22.18 -1.43
CA PRO A 240 1.63 -23.04 -0.65
C PRO A 240 1.54 -24.44 -1.27
N SER A 241 1.29 -25.45 -0.44
CA SER A 241 0.95 -26.79 -0.94
C SER A 241 -0.44 -26.78 -1.60
N GLU A 242 -0.76 -27.81 -2.39
CA GLU A 242 -2.10 -27.97 -2.96
C GLU A 242 -3.19 -27.97 -1.88
N LEU A 243 -2.91 -28.59 -0.72
CA LEU A 243 -3.83 -28.61 0.42
C LEU A 243 -4.04 -27.20 0.99
N ASP A 244 -2.99 -26.40 1.10
CA ASP A 244 -3.10 -25.00 1.56
C ASP A 244 -3.92 -24.17 0.56
N VAL A 245 -3.72 -24.37 -0.75
CA VAL A 245 -4.51 -23.71 -1.80
C VAL A 245 -5.99 -24.06 -1.68
N VAL A 246 -6.33 -25.35 -1.51
CA VAL A 246 -7.72 -25.81 -1.35
C VAL A 246 -8.35 -25.27 -0.06
N ARG A 247 -7.57 -25.14 1.03
CA ARG A 247 -8.06 -24.61 2.31
C ARG A 247 -8.15 -23.08 2.35
N CYS A 248 -7.52 -22.38 1.42
CA CYS A 248 -7.52 -20.92 1.36
C CYS A 248 -8.91 -20.38 0.98
N ALA A 249 -9.70 -20.01 1.99
CA ALA A 249 -11.06 -19.49 1.80
C ALA A 249 -11.11 -18.01 1.39
N TRP A 250 -10.09 -17.22 1.72
CA TRP A 250 -10.07 -15.77 1.51
C TRP A 250 -9.61 -15.36 0.10
N LEU A 251 -8.88 -16.24 -0.58
CA LEU A 251 -8.43 -16.08 -1.97
C LEU A 251 -8.54 -17.41 -2.73
N THR A 252 -9.73 -17.67 -3.25
CA THR A 252 -10.00 -18.82 -4.12
C THR A 252 -9.26 -18.70 -5.45
N GLU A 253 -9.10 -19.80 -6.19
CA GLU A 253 -8.47 -19.81 -7.52
C GLU A 253 -9.20 -18.88 -8.51
N ALA A 254 -10.53 -18.82 -8.46
CA ALA A 254 -11.30 -17.92 -9.31
C ALA A 254 -11.02 -16.44 -8.98
N GLN A 255 -10.91 -16.10 -7.69
CA GLN A 255 -10.58 -14.74 -7.26
C GLN A 255 -9.13 -14.37 -7.61
N LEU A 256 -8.19 -15.30 -7.45
CA LEU A 256 -6.81 -15.11 -7.90
C LEU A 256 -6.74 -14.90 -9.42
N GLY A 257 -7.57 -15.64 -10.17
CA GLY A 257 -7.72 -15.53 -11.63
C GLY A 257 -8.02 -14.10 -12.10
N VAL A 258 -8.77 -13.32 -11.34
CA VAL A 258 -9.04 -11.89 -11.65
C VAL A 258 -7.75 -11.09 -11.69
N TYR A 259 -6.88 -11.22 -10.68
CA TYR A 259 -5.59 -10.54 -10.66
C TYR A 259 -4.69 -11.02 -11.79
N VAL A 260 -4.64 -12.33 -12.02
CA VAL A 260 -3.83 -12.93 -13.10
C VAL A 260 -4.24 -12.40 -14.47
N GLU A 261 -5.54 -12.32 -14.76
CA GLU A 261 -6.04 -11.78 -16.02
C GLU A 261 -5.63 -10.32 -16.21
N VAL A 262 -5.83 -9.50 -15.17
CA VAL A 262 -5.49 -8.08 -15.23
C VAL A 262 -4.00 -7.87 -15.39
N PHE A 263 -3.16 -8.46 -14.54
CA PHE A 263 -1.71 -8.27 -14.60
C PHE A 263 -1.07 -8.92 -15.83
N ARG A 264 -1.68 -9.95 -16.43
CA ARG A 264 -1.29 -10.43 -17.75
C ARG A 264 -1.53 -9.38 -18.84
N ARG A 265 -2.64 -8.64 -18.77
CA ARG A 265 -2.99 -7.60 -19.74
C ARG A 265 -2.15 -6.34 -19.54
N THR A 266 -2.00 -5.88 -18.31
CA THR A 266 -1.41 -4.56 -18.00
C THR A 266 0.09 -4.62 -17.73
N GLY A 267 0.62 -5.78 -17.36
CA GLY A 267 1.87 -5.87 -16.64
C GLY A 267 1.76 -5.23 -15.24
N PHE A 268 2.90 -5.16 -14.56
CA PHE A 268 3.05 -4.56 -13.23
C PHE A 268 3.69 -3.17 -13.27
N GLN A 269 4.23 -2.73 -14.41
CA GLN A 269 5.05 -1.52 -14.51
C GLN A 269 4.36 -0.26 -13.97
N GLY A 270 3.05 -0.12 -14.17
CA GLY A 270 2.28 0.99 -13.60
C GLY A 270 2.35 1.03 -12.07
N GLY A 271 2.23 -0.12 -11.41
CA GLY A 271 2.43 -0.23 -9.96
C GLY A 271 3.90 -0.14 -9.53
N LEU A 272 4.81 -0.71 -10.31
CA LEU A 272 6.26 -0.63 -10.05
C LEU A 272 6.78 0.82 -10.10
N ASN A 273 6.15 1.68 -10.91
CA ASN A 273 6.47 3.10 -10.96
C ASN A 273 6.17 3.85 -9.65
N TRP A 274 5.33 3.31 -8.77
CA TRP A 274 5.08 3.91 -7.45
C TRP A 274 6.32 3.73 -6.55
N TYR A 275 6.97 2.56 -6.60
CA TYR A 275 8.25 2.32 -5.92
C TYR A 275 9.37 3.21 -6.48
N ARG A 276 9.45 3.33 -7.81
CA ARG A 276 10.43 4.20 -8.48
C ARG A 276 10.23 5.65 -8.08
N GLY A 277 8.98 6.14 -8.13
CA GLY A 277 8.62 7.50 -7.75
C GLY A 277 8.96 7.82 -6.29
N MET A 278 8.71 6.90 -5.35
CA MET A 278 9.09 7.08 -3.94
C MET A 278 10.59 7.09 -3.68
N ARG A 279 11.40 6.50 -4.58
CA ARG A 279 12.86 6.47 -4.45
C ARG A 279 13.55 7.60 -5.20
N ASP A 280 12.84 8.24 -6.13
CA ASP A 280 13.36 9.36 -6.90
C ASP A 280 13.27 10.65 -6.06
N LEU A 281 14.42 11.25 -5.79
CA LEU A 281 14.51 12.44 -4.95
C LEU A 281 13.84 13.65 -5.58
N ALA A 282 13.96 13.80 -6.90
CA ALA A 282 13.34 14.92 -7.60
C ALA A 282 11.80 14.81 -7.58
N LEU A 283 11.27 13.57 -7.55
CA LEU A 283 9.82 13.33 -7.48
C LEU A 283 9.26 13.30 -6.05
N THR A 284 10.11 13.37 -5.03
CA THR A 284 9.71 13.40 -3.61
C THR A 284 10.06 14.70 -2.89
N GLU A 285 10.84 15.59 -3.53
CA GLU A 285 11.23 16.88 -2.98
C GLU A 285 10.02 17.74 -2.62
N ASP A 286 8.96 17.70 -3.44
CA ASP A 286 7.72 18.48 -3.23
C ASP A 286 7.00 18.12 -1.93
N LEU A 287 7.15 16.90 -1.42
CA LEU A 287 6.60 16.45 -0.14
C LEU A 287 7.21 17.20 1.05
N GLY A 288 8.40 17.78 0.89
CA GLY A 288 9.00 18.68 1.86
C GLY A 288 8.14 19.91 2.16
N THR A 289 7.27 20.32 1.24
CA THR A 289 6.27 21.39 1.45
C THR A 289 5.37 21.12 2.65
N PHE A 290 5.22 19.86 3.05
CA PHE A 290 4.43 19.48 4.21
C PHE A 290 5.24 19.42 5.51
N ALA A 291 6.52 19.78 5.52
CA ALA A 291 7.36 19.74 6.72
C ALA A 291 6.67 20.39 7.93
N GLY A 292 6.66 19.65 9.05
CA GLY A 292 5.97 20.05 10.29
C GLY A 292 4.44 19.87 10.29
N LYS A 293 3.80 19.66 9.14
CA LYS A 293 2.35 19.41 9.05
C LYS A 293 2.00 18.04 9.65
N LYS A 294 0.79 17.96 10.20
CA LYS A 294 0.19 16.75 10.77
C LYS A 294 -1.14 16.47 10.08
N ILE A 295 -1.61 15.23 10.16
CA ILE A 295 -2.97 14.89 9.74
C ILE A 295 -3.92 15.38 10.83
N ASP A 296 -4.76 16.37 10.51
CA ASP A 296 -5.66 17.06 11.46
C ASP A 296 -7.13 16.60 11.43
N VAL A 297 -7.40 15.58 10.62
CA VAL A 297 -8.68 14.86 10.58
C VAL A 297 -8.61 13.58 11.40
N PRO A 298 -9.74 13.01 11.86
CA PRO A 298 -9.76 11.71 12.52
C PRO A 298 -8.99 10.65 11.72
N ALA A 299 -8.07 9.97 12.38
CA ALA A 299 -7.17 9.00 11.75
C ALA A 299 -7.14 7.70 12.55
N MET A 300 -7.14 6.55 11.89
CA MET A 300 -6.98 5.23 12.52
C MET A 300 -5.93 4.41 11.76
N PHE A 301 -5.19 3.57 12.49
CA PHE A 301 -4.41 2.50 11.86
C PHE A 301 -5.14 1.16 12.00
N LEU A 302 -5.14 0.35 10.95
CA LEU A 302 -5.67 -1.01 10.97
C LEU A 302 -4.72 -1.97 10.22
N GLY A 303 -4.23 -3.02 10.88
CA GLY A 303 -3.34 -4.01 10.27
C GLY A 303 -3.73 -5.44 10.63
N GLY A 304 -3.17 -6.41 9.91
CA GLY A 304 -3.17 -7.79 10.37
C GLY A 304 -2.10 -8.00 11.44
N ALA A 305 -2.40 -8.77 12.48
CA ALA A 305 -1.42 -9.08 13.54
C ALA A 305 -0.19 -9.84 13.02
N LYS A 306 -0.31 -10.53 11.88
CA LYS A 306 0.79 -11.22 11.18
C LYS A 306 1.35 -10.42 9.99
N ASP A 307 1.02 -9.15 9.86
CA ASP A 307 1.53 -8.30 8.78
C ASP A 307 2.87 -7.62 9.14
N TRP A 308 3.92 -7.95 8.39
CA TRP A 308 5.19 -7.21 8.47
C TRP A 308 5.12 -5.78 7.94
N GLY A 309 4.11 -5.41 7.13
CA GLY A 309 3.88 -4.03 6.69
C GLY A 309 3.76 -3.05 7.86
N THR A 310 3.14 -3.48 8.96
CA THR A 310 3.01 -2.71 10.21
C THR A 310 4.37 -2.29 10.79
N TYR A 311 5.38 -3.16 10.68
CA TYR A 311 6.71 -2.98 11.27
C TYR A 311 7.84 -2.93 10.23
N MET A 312 7.51 -2.70 8.95
CA MET A 312 8.50 -2.72 7.88
C MET A 312 9.53 -1.60 8.03
N THR A 313 9.12 -0.49 8.65
CA THR A 313 9.96 0.65 8.96
C THR A 313 9.96 0.88 10.48
N PRO A 314 11.13 0.77 11.14
CA PRO A 314 11.26 0.93 12.60
C PRO A 314 10.52 2.16 13.15
N GLY A 315 9.68 1.95 14.17
CA GLY A 315 9.00 3.03 14.90
C GLY A 315 7.85 3.72 14.15
N SER A 316 7.43 3.24 12.97
CA SER A 316 6.45 3.97 12.15
C SER A 316 5.04 3.96 12.74
N LEU A 317 4.61 2.82 13.28
CA LEU A 317 3.28 2.72 13.91
C LEU A 317 3.23 3.58 15.18
N GLU A 318 4.27 3.53 16.00
CA GLU A 318 4.39 4.26 17.26
C GLU A 318 4.36 5.79 17.03
N LYS A 319 4.91 6.25 15.89
CA LYS A 319 4.89 7.66 15.50
C LYS A 319 3.50 8.19 15.15
N MET A 320 2.54 7.34 14.74
CA MET A 320 1.22 7.80 14.26
C MET A 320 0.50 8.69 15.26
N GLY A 321 0.56 8.38 16.55
CA GLY A 321 -0.04 9.21 17.61
C GLY A 321 0.56 10.61 17.72
N GLY A 322 1.80 10.82 17.27
CA GLY A 322 2.47 12.12 17.26
C GLY A 322 2.26 12.93 15.97
N VAL A 323 1.97 12.26 14.84
CA VAL A 323 1.81 12.88 13.51
C VAL A 323 0.36 12.99 13.04
N CYS A 324 -0.59 12.42 13.78
CA CYS A 324 -2.03 12.57 13.59
C CYS A 324 -2.65 13.21 14.84
N THR A 325 -3.20 14.43 14.74
CA THR A 325 -3.69 15.16 15.94
C THR A 325 -5.01 14.62 16.49
N LYS A 326 -5.79 13.89 15.68
CA LYS A 326 -7.04 13.23 16.07
C LYS A 326 -6.93 11.70 15.90
N PHE A 327 -5.83 11.12 16.38
CA PHE A 327 -5.61 9.68 16.27
C PHE A 327 -6.59 8.88 17.13
N LYS A 328 -7.34 7.97 16.50
CA LYS A 328 -8.35 7.10 17.11
C LYS A 328 -7.79 5.74 17.55
N GLY A 329 -6.49 5.52 17.34
CA GLY A 329 -5.78 4.34 17.82
C GLY A 329 -5.45 3.33 16.73
N VAL A 330 -5.00 2.17 17.20
CA VAL A 330 -4.45 1.06 16.42
C VAL A 330 -5.38 -0.14 16.58
N VAL A 331 -5.77 -0.74 15.46
CA VAL A 331 -6.50 -2.01 15.41
C VAL A 331 -5.62 -3.06 14.74
N LEU A 332 -5.27 -4.12 15.46
CA LEU A 332 -4.58 -5.28 14.88
C LEU A 332 -5.53 -6.47 14.87
N ILE A 333 -5.75 -7.06 13.69
CA ILE A 333 -6.70 -8.16 13.50
C ILE A 333 -5.95 -9.49 13.61
N ASP A 334 -6.34 -10.29 14.61
CA ASP A 334 -5.78 -11.62 14.82
C ASP A 334 -6.07 -12.55 13.63
N GLY A 335 -5.06 -13.36 13.31
CA GLY A 335 -5.16 -14.32 12.21
C GLY A 335 -5.29 -13.68 10.82
N ALA A 336 -4.90 -12.41 10.65
CA ALA A 336 -4.67 -11.76 9.36
C ALA A 336 -3.20 -11.39 9.18
N GLY A 337 -2.70 -11.56 7.97
CA GLY A 337 -1.44 -11.03 7.49
C GLY A 337 -1.65 -9.72 6.71
N HIS A 338 -0.89 -9.57 5.66
CA HIS A 338 -0.83 -8.34 4.87
C HIS A 338 -2.14 -8.00 4.17
N TRP A 339 -2.92 -8.98 3.69
CA TRP A 339 -4.12 -8.75 2.89
C TRP A 339 -5.36 -8.68 3.76
N VAL A 340 -5.28 -7.92 4.85
CA VAL A 340 -6.23 -7.93 5.97
C VAL A 340 -7.71 -7.79 5.55
N GLN A 341 -8.01 -6.93 4.58
CA GLN A 341 -9.36 -6.73 4.00
C GLN A 341 -9.91 -7.95 3.25
N GLN A 342 -9.03 -8.83 2.79
CA GLN A 342 -9.37 -10.08 2.12
C GLN A 342 -9.38 -11.24 3.13
N GLU A 343 -8.33 -11.36 3.95
CA GLU A 343 -8.11 -12.45 4.91
C GLU A 343 -9.14 -12.48 6.04
N ARG A 344 -9.48 -11.32 6.58
CA ARG A 344 -10.41 -11.14 7.72
C ARG A 344 -11.44 -10.06 7.40
N ALA A 345 -12.12 -10.26 6.28
CA ALA A 345 -13.00 -9.26 5.70
C ALA A 345 -14.10 -8.77 6.65
N HIS A 346 -14.69 -9.67 7.43
CA HIS A 346 -15.75 -9.35 8.38
C HIS A 346 -15.23 -8.47 9.53
N GLU A 347 -14.08 -8.83 10.09
CA GLU A 347 -13.41 -8.10 11.17
C GLU A 347 -12.97 -6.71 10.70
N VAL A 348 -12.47 -6.59 9.47
CA VAL A 348 -12.16 -5.29 8.85
C VAL A 348 -13.42 -4.44 8.70
N THR A 349 -14.49 -5.00 8.14
CA THR A 349 -15.76 -4.26 8.00
C THR A 349 -16.29 -3.80 9.35
N LYS A 350 -16.21 -4.65 10.38
CA LYS A 350 -16.60 -4.29 11.75
C LYS A 350 -15.77 -3.11 12.29
N ALA A 351 -14.44 -3.19 12.20
CA ALA A 351 -13.55 -2.12 12.67
C ALA A 351 -13.78 -0.80 11.92
N LEU A 352 -13.98 -0.85 10.60
CA LEU A 352 -14.32 0.33 9.79
C LEU A 352 -15.67 0.91 10.19
N THR A 353 -16.68 0.06 10.45
CA THR A 353 -18.00 0.50 10.92
C THR A 353 -17.90 1.23 12.26
N GLU A 354 -17.17 0.67 13.22
CA GLU A 354 -16.95 1.27 14.54
C GLU A 354 -16.23 2.61 14.43
N PHE A 355 -15.23 2.72 13.55
CA PHE A 355 -14.55 3.99 13.28
C PHE A 355 -15.50 5.04 12.67
N LEU A 356 -16.27 4.68 11.65
CA LEU A 356 -17.20 5.59 10.96
C LEU A 356 -18.32 6.08 11.89
N GLN A 357 -18.82 5.23 12.78
CA GLN A 357 -19.81 5.62 13.80
C GLN A 357 -19.26 6.65 14.81
N GLN A 358 -17.95 6.66 15.06
CA GLN A 358 -17.31 7.66 15.92
C GLN A 358 -17.15 9.03 15.23
N LEU A 359 -17.31 9.10 13.90
CA LEU A 359 -17.25 10.37 13.14
C LEU A 359 -18.59 11.10 13.11
N SER A 360 -19.69 10.38 13.35
CA SER A 360 -21.06 10.89 13.30
C SER A 360 -21.54 11.47 14.64
N ARG A 361 -20.67 11.49 15.66
CA ARG A 361 -20.87 12.08 16.99
C ARG A 361 -19.94 13.27 17.13
#